data_AF-A0A6L7QHQ5-F1
#
_entry.id   AF-A0A6L7QHQ5-F1
#
_cell.length_a   1.000
_cell.length_b   1.000
_cell.length_c   1.000
_cell.angle_alpha   90.00
_cell.angle_beta   90.00
_cell.angle_gamma   90.00
#
_symmetry.space_group_name_H-M   'P 1'
#
loop_
_entity.id
_entity.type
_entity.pdbx_description
1 polymer ?
#
loop_
_entity_poly.entity_id
_entity_poly.type
_entity_poly.pdbx_seq_one_letter_code
_entity_poly.pdbx_strand_id
1 'polypeptide(L)'
;MQTMNRQRNALALVGLLAAAAPATENIVVGGNGSGATWQEAAAAAPVIDFNTRVGWIQPRSVEENTNIATGILERGGRVTSPNAQAVLRLTSNVLKERLHSMVDGDPNTAFEAKDVAATGILLVVDLGARFGVNHIRFFPRQAFKSDFMKGYVLSINDGAFGADIIAASVDKLPDKTLVTVMAQDGSNSRDTIDVRFPLQYVRYLRLESTQ
;
A
#
# COMPACT_ATOMS: atom_id res chain seq x y z
N MET A 1 -64.76 16.54 -79.44
CA MET A 1 -64.00 15.38 -79.94
C MET A 1 -62.54 15.63 -79.63
N GLN A 2 -61.82 14.60 -79.13
CA GLN A 2 -60.46 14.60 -78.58
C GLN A 2 -60.28 15.11 -77.13
N THR A 3 -60.41 14.16 -76.21
CA THR A 3 -59.99 14.19 -74.81
C THR A 3 -58.48 13.97 -74.70
N MET A 4 -57.79 14.91 -74.04
CA MET A 4 -56.38 14.84 -73.67
C MET A 4 -56.16 13.85 -72.52
N ASN A 5 -55.19 12.95 -72.71
CA ASN A 5 -54.76 11.91 -71.78
C ASN A 5 -53.72 12.50 -70.80
N ARG A 6 -54.08 12.70 -69.53
CA ARG A 6 -53.11 13.08 -68.46
C ARG A 6 -52.65 11.81 -67.74
N GLN A 7 -51.41 11.41 -67.99
CA GLN A 7 -50.69 10.40 -67.20
C GLN A 7 -50.62 10.84 -65.74
N ARG A 8 -51.07 9.97 -64.83
CA ARG A 8 -50.88 10.11 -63.38
C ARG A 8 -49.66 9.29 -62.98
N ASN A 9 -48.61 9.95 -62.52
CA ASN A 9 -47.44 9.33 -61.91
C ASN A 9 -47.83 8.69 -60.58
N ALA A 10 -47.64 7.37 -60.45
CA ALA A 10 -47.74 6.67 -59.16
C ALA A 10 -46.35 6.62 -58.53
N LEU A 11 -46.18 7.27 -57.37
CA LEU A 11 -45.01 7.08 -56.51
C LEU A 11 -45.10 5.69 -55.86
N ALA A 12 -44.12 4.82 -56.11
CA ALA A 12 -43.90 3.61 -55.33
C ALA A 12 -42.93 3.94 -54.18
N LEU A 13 -43.42 3.90 -52.94
CA LEU A 13 -42.60 4.01 -51.75
C LEU A 13 -42.04 2.62 -51.42
N VAL A 14 -40.75 2.39 -51.68
CA VAL A 14 -40.04 1.18 -51.24
C VAL A 14 -39.63 1.37 -49.78
N GLY A 15 -40.28 0.66 -48.87
CA GLY A 15 -39.88 0.60 -47.46
C GLY A 15 -38.61 -0.24 -47.29
N LEU A 16 -37.50 0.39 -46.90
CA LEU A 16 -36.31 -0.31 -46.42
C LEU A 16 -36.55 -0.72 -44.96
N LEU A 17 -36.82 -1.99 -44.71
CA LEU A 17 -36.77 -2.57 -43.36
C LEU A 17 -35.29 -2.75 -42.99
N ALA A 18 -34.71 -1.78 -42.27
CA ALA A 18 -33.43 -1.97 -41.61
C ALA A 18 -33.67 -2.88 -40.40
N ALA A 19 -33.22 -4.14 -40.48
CA ALA A 19 -33.14 -5.01 -39.32
C ALA A 19 -32.11 -4.41 -38.36
N ALA A 20 -32.56 -3.94 -37.18
CA ALA A 20 -31.66 -3.53 -36.11
C ALA A 20 -30.87 -4.75 -35.65
N ALA A 21 -29.57 -4.79 -35.98
CA ALA A 21 -28.66 -5.75 -35.38
C ALA A 21 -28.62 -5.48 -33.86
N PRO A 22 -28.78 -6.50 -33.00
CA PRO A 22 -28.68 -6.29 -31.56
C PRO A 22 -27.29 -5.71 -31.22
N ALA A 23 -27.28 -4.54 -30.59
CA ALA A 23 -26.06 -3.95 -30.05
C ALA A 23 -25.50 -4.91 -29.00
N THR A 24 -24.39 -5.57 -29.34
CA THR A 24 -23.74 -6.53 -28.44
C THR A 24 -22.67 -5.77 -27.68
N GLU A 25 -22.84 -5.64 -26.37
CA GLU A 25 -21.88 -4.97 -25.50
C GLU A 25 -20.84 -6.01 -25.04
N ASN A 26 -19.60 -5.87 -25.51
CA ASN A 26 -18.50 -6.75 -25.12
C ASN A 26 -17.87 -6.20 -23.83
N ILE A 27 -18.08 -6.90 -22.72
CA ILE A 27 -17.35 -6.63 -21.47
C ILE A 27 -16.06 -7.45 -21.49
N VAL A 28 -14.93 -6.77 -21.68
CA VAL A 28 -13.60 -7.40 -21.57
C VAL A 28 -13.15 -7.30 -20.13
N VAL A 29 -13.16 -8.43 -19.42
CA VAL A 29 -12.55 -8.55 -18.09
C VAL A 29 -11.11 -9.01 -18.28
N GLY A 30 -10.22 -8.03 -18.48
CA GLY A 30 -8.78 -8.25 -18.39
C GLY A 30 -8.05 -8.66 -19.66
N GLY A 31 -6.86 -8.09 -19.88
CA GLY A 31 -6.07 -8.36 -21.08
C GLY A 31 -6.83 -7.98 -22.36
N ASN A 32 -6.22 -8.14 -23.53
CA ASN A 32 -6.63 -7.34 -24.68
C ASN A 32 -7.96 -7.75 -25.35
N GLY A 33 -8.75 -6.71 -25.66
CA GLY A 33 -9.21 -6.41 -27.03
C GLY A 33 -8.56 -5.14 -27.64
N SER A 34 -8.12 -4.18 -26.81
CA SER A 34 -7.32 -2.99 -27.22
C SER A 34 -6.69 -2.22 -26.03
N GLY A 35 -6.62 -2.83 -24.85
CA GLY A 35 -6.12 -2.20 -23.61
C GLY A 35 -4.87 -2.87 -23.03
N ALA A 36 -4.33 -2.28 -21.95
CA ALA A 36 -3.17 -2.79 -21.24
C ALA A 36 -3.38 -4.25 -20.80
N THR A 37 -2.35 -5.07 -20.99
CA THR A 37 -2.31 -6.45 -20.52
C THR A 37 -2.42 -6.51 -19.00
N TRP A 38 -2.81 -7.66 -18.45
CA TRP A 38 -2.79 -7.85 -16.99
C TRP A 38 -1.40 -7.62 -16.40
N GLN A 39 -0.33 -7.98 -17.13
CA GLN A 39 1.03 -7.70 -16.71
C GLN A 39 1.33 -6.19 -16.66
N GLU A 40 0.89 -5.43 -17.65
CA GLU A 40 1.06 -3.96 -17.67
C GLU A 40 0.23 -3.28 -16.58
N ALA A 41 -1.01 -3.73 -16.35
CA ALA A 41 -1.85 -3.23 -15.26
C ALA A 41 -1.28 -3.58 -13.88
N ALA A 42 -0.70 -4.77 -13.74
CA ALA A 42 -0.10 -5.23 -12.49
C ALA A 42 1.32 -4.71 -12.24
N ALA A 43 1.99 -4.12 -13.24
CA ALA A 43 3.19 -3.32 -12.97
C ALA A 43 2.89 -2.15 -12.00
N ALA A 44 1.64 -1.67 -11.96
CA ALA A 44 1.17 -0.71 -10.97
C ALA A 44 0.87 -1.33 -9.58
N ALA A 45 0.80 -2.66 -9.48
CA ALA A 45 0.48 -3.42 -8.29
C ALA A 45 1.49 -4.58 -8.09
N PRO A 46 2.71 -4.30 -7.57
CA PRO A 46 3.81 -5.27 -7.42
C PRO A 46 3.55 -6.43 -6.44
N VAL A 47 2.29 -6.60 -6.03
CA VAL A 47 1.79 -7.64 -5.12
C VAL A 47 1.11 -8.79 -5.88
N ILE A 48 1.02 -8.69 -7.21
CA ILE A 48 0.56 -9.77 -8.09
C ILE A 48 1.78 -10.48 -8.69
N ASP A 49 1.68 -11.80 -8.76
CA ASP A 49 2.65 -12.71 -9.34
C ASP A 49 2.06 -13.39 -10.60
N PHE A 50 2.82 -13.31 -11.68
CA PHE A 50 2.54 -13.97 -12.98
C PHE A 50 3.59 -15.02 -13.35
N ASN A 51 4.64 -15.15 -12.54
CA ASN A 51 5.89 -15.79 -12.93
C ASN A 51 6.12 -17.10 -12.19
N THR A 52 5.70 -17.23 -10.93
CA THR A 52 5.89 -18.50 -10.19
C THR A 52 5.11 -19.65 -10.80
N ARG A 53 3.97 -19.37 -11.45
CA ARG A 53 3.22 -20.34 -12.26
C ARG A 53 2.84 -19.71 -13.59
N VAL A 54 3.49 -20.15 -14.66
CA VAL A 54 3.22 -19.65 -16.02
C VAL A 54 1.73 -19.76 -16.35
N GLY A 55 1.14 -18.65 -16.80
CA GLY A 55 -0.28 -18.57 -17.14
C GLY A 55 -1.23 -18.30 -15.97
N TRP A 56 -0.71 -18.19 -14.73
CA TRP A 56 -1.52 -17.84 -13.56
C TRP A 56 -1.44 -16.34 -13.26
N ILE A 57 -2.51 -15.84 -12.64
CA ILE A 57 -2.54 -14.53 -11.96
C ILE A 57 -2.84 -14.85 -10.50
N GLN A 58 -1.87 -14.62 -9.61
CA GLN A 58 -2.03 -14.95 -8.20
C GLN A 58 -1.43 -13.84 -7.32
N PRO A 59 -1.91 -13.67 -6.07
CA PRO A 59 -1.20 -12.83 -5.11
C PRO A 59 0.22 -13.37 -4.91
N ARG A 60 1.18 -12.47 -4.72
CA ARG A 60 2.52 -12.84 -4.31
C ARG A 60 2.43 -13.55 -2.96
N SER A 61 2.85 -14.82 -2.94
CA SER A 61 2.94 -15.59 -1.71
C SER A 61 4.15 -15.14 -0.89
N VAL A 62 4.04 -15.24 0.43
CA VAL A 62 5.15 -15.08 1.35
C VAL A 62 5.25 -16.38 2.13
N GLU A 63 6.45 -16.97 2.18
CA GLU A 63 6.68 -18.16 2.99
C GLU A 63 6.53 -17.85 4.47
N GLU A 64 6.01 -18.81 5.24
CA GLU A 64 5.95 -18.70 6.69
C GLU A 64 7.35 -18.41 7.26
N ASN A 65 7.41 -17.59 8.32
CA ASN A 65 8.66 -17.16 8.97
C ASN A 65 9.59 -16.27 8.13
N THR A 66 9.15 -15.80 6.96
CA THR A 66 9.90 -14.80 6.19
C THR A 66 9.81 -13.42 6.83
N ASN A 67 10.93 -12.72 6.97
CA ASN A 67 10.91 -11.30 7.30
C ASN A 67 10.38 -10.50 6.11
N ILE A 68 9.11 -10.11 6.15
CA ILE A 68 8.49 -9.34 5.07
C ILE A 68 8.98 -7.90 4.98
N ALA A 69 9.65 -7.37 6.00
CA ALA A 69 10.06 -5.97 6.02
C ALA A 69 11.04 -5.62 4.89
N THR A 70 11.95 -6.54 4.55
CA THR A 70 13.00 -6.33 3.53
C THR A 70 12.45 -6.10 2.12
N GLY A 71 11.26 -6.61 1.82
CA GLY A 71 10.62 -6.43 0.51
C GLY A 71 9.60 -5.28 0.46
N ILE A 72 9.51 -4.43 1.49
CA ILE A 72 8.50 -3.35 1.55
C ILE A 72 8.59 -2.42 0.34
N LEU A 73 9.80 -1.93 0.03
CA LEU A 73 10.02 -0.95 -1.02
C LEU A 73 9.73 -1.54 -2.41
N GLU A 74 10.12 -2.79 -2.65
CA GLU A 74 9.86 -3.51 -3.90
C GLU A 74 8.36 -3.71 -4.16
N ARG A 75 7.55 -3.76 -3.10
CA ARG A 75 6.09 -3.90 -3.17
C ARG A 75 5.35 -2.56 -3.20
N GLY A 76 6.05 -1.45 -3.36
CA GLY A 76 5.45 -0.11 -3.35
C GLY A 76 5.01 0.36 -1.96
N GLY A 77 5.39 -0.39 -0.92
CA GLY A 77 5.29 0.03 0.47
C GLY A 77 6.33 1.10 0.80
N ARG A 78 6.23 1.67 2.00
CA ARG A 78 7.01 2.86 2.39
C ARG A 78 7.21 2.89 3.90
N VAL A 79 8.31 3.49 4.31
CA VAL A 79 8.50 3.96 5.69
C VAL A 79 8.45 5.48 5.65
N THR A 80 7.52 6.06 6.39
CA THR A 80 7.31 7.51 6.47
C THR A 80 7.36 7.97 7.90
N SER A 81 7.70 9.24 8.08
CA SER A 81 7.50 9.95 9.33
C SER A 81 6.92 11.30 9.02
N PRO A 82 5.69 11.58 9.46
CA PRO A 82 5.02 12.82 9.09
C PRO A 82 5.60 14.02 9.84
N ASN A 83 6.25 13.81 11.00
CA ASN A 83 6.81 14.88 11.82
C ASN A 83 8.35 14.89 11.92
N ALA A 84 9.06 13.79 11.61
CA ALA A 84 10.52 13.77 11.77
C ALA A 84 11.25 14.79 10.89
N GLN A 85 10.72 15.19 9.74
CA GLN A 85 11.38 16.19 8.90
C GLN A 85 11.56 17.51 9.66
N ALA A 86 10.52 17.96 10.35
CA ALA A 86 10.53 19.19 11.13
C ALA A 86 11.36 19.02 12.41
N VAL A 87 11.16 17.91 13.14
CA VAL A 87 11.87 17.65 14.41
C VAL A 87 13.38 17.52 14.21
N LEU A 88 13.79 16.79 13.18
CA LEU A 88 15.20 16.50 12.89
C LEU A 88 15.86 17.52 11.95
N ARG A 89 15.11 18.50 11.44
CA ARG A 89 15.57 19.51 10.47
C ARG A 89 16.26 18.90 9.25
N LEU A 90 15.68 17.82 8.71
CA LEU A 90 16.22 17.12 7.54
C LEU A 90 15.54 17.61 6.25
N THR A 91 16.24 17.48 5.13
CA THR A 91 15.57 17.55 3.81
C THR A 91 14.78 16.27 3.58
N SER A 92 13.74 16.35 2.73
CA SER A 92 12.88 15.18 2.46
C SER A 92 13.66 13.99 1.89
N ASN A 93 14.67 14.23 1.05
CA ASN A 93 15.51 13.16 0.51
C ASN A 93 16.36 12.48 1.60
N VAL A 94 16.99 13.26 2.48
CA VAL A 94 17.80 12.69 3.58
C VAL A 94 16.91 11.93 4.57
N LEU A 95 15.72 12.44 4.88
CA LEU A 95 14.77 11.73 5.73
C LEU A 95 14.35 10.40 5.11
N LYS A 96 14.01 10.40 3.80
CA LYS A 96 13.60 9.20 3.08
C LYS A 96 14.66 8.10 3.15
N GLU A 97 15.92 8.43 2.85
CA GLU A 97 17.02 7.45 2.92
C GLU A 97 17.21 6.89 4.33
N ARG A 98 17.12 7.75 5.36
CA ARG A 98 17.20 7.27 6.76
C ARG A 98 16.02 6.37 7.15
N LEU A 99 14.81 6.68 6.70
CA LEU A 99 13.65 5.83 6.98
C LEU A 99 13.74 4.48 6.25
N HIS A 100 14.30 4.45 5.04
CA HIS A 100 14.51 3.22 4.29
C HIS A 100 15.47 2.25 4.99
N SER A 101 16.48 2.76 5.72
CA SER A 101 17.37 1.90 6.50
C SER A 101 16.70 1.10 7.62
N MET A 102 15.45 1.40 7.99
CA MET A 102 14.72 0.58 8.96
C MET A 102 14.31 -0.79 8.40
N VAL A 103 14.32 -0.93 7.07
CA VAL A 103 13.73 -2.06 6.35
C VAL A 103 14.63 -2.58 5.23
N ASP A 104 15.91 -2.19 5.21
CA ASP A 104 16.87 -2.61 4.17
C ASP A 104 17.49 -4.00 4.42
N GLY A 105 17.34 -4.52 5.64
CA GLY A 105 17.90 -5.82 6.05
C GLY A 105 19.36 -5.77 6.50
N ASP A 106 19.98 -4.58 6.56
CA ASP A 106 21.34 -4.42 7.09
C ASP A 106 21.28 -4.16 8.61
N PRO A 107 21.85 -5.04 9.46
CA PRO A 107 21.84 -4.83 10.91
C PRO A 107 22.71 -3.64 11.37
N ASN A 108 23.45 -3.00 10.49
CA ASN A 108 24.34 -1.88 10.80
C ASN A 108 23.74 -0.51 10.46
N THR A 109 22.64 -0.46 9.73
CA THR A 109 21.94 0.78 9.39
C THR A 109 20.74 0.98 10.31
N ALA A 110 20.31 2.23 10.49
CA ALA A 110 19.14 2.57 11.31
C ALA A 110 18.63 3.98 11.00
N PHE A 111 17.33 4.20 11.26
CA PHE A 111 16.81 5.54 11.44
C PHE A 111 17.26 6.09 12.79
N GLU A 112 17.91 7.26 12.76
CA GLU A 112 18.50 7.88 13.95
C GLU A 112 18.02 9.33 14.12
N ALA A 113 17.54 9.63 15.33
CA ALA A 113 17.31 10.99 15.82
C ALA A 113 18.57 11.45 16.57
N LYS A 114 19.56 11.99 15.85
CA LYS A 114 20.80 12.51 16.47
C LYS A 114 20.57 13.86 17.12
N ASP A 115 21.17 14.05 18.29
CA ASP A 115 21.31 15.35 18.99
C ASP A 115 19.99 16.04 19.36
N VAL A 116 18.86 15.33 19.29
CA VAL A 116 17.54 15.82 19.66
C VAL A 116 16.75 14.71 20.36
N ALA A 117 15.83 15.09 21.24
CA ALA A 117 14.89 14.15 21.82
C ALA A 117 14.02 13.54 20.71
N ALA A 118 14.00 12.21 20.62
CA ALA A 118 13.15 11.48 19.68
C ALA A 118 11.67 11.44 20.12
N THR A 119 11.38 11.89 21.35
CA THR A 119 10.04 11.91 21.93
C THR A 119 9.03 12.56 20.98
N GLY A 120 7.93 11.86 20.72
CA GLY A 120 6.87 12.27 19.81
C GLY A 120 7.13 11.96 18.33
N ILE A 121 8.35 11.54 17.94
CA ILE A 121 8.59 11.11 16.55
C ILE A 121 7.71 9.92 16.24
N LEU A 122 6.99 10.04 15.12
CA LEU A 122 6.06 9.05 14.63
C LEU A 122 6.62 8.38 13.38
N LEU A 123 6.65 7.06 13.39
CA LEU A 123 7.06 6.23 12.26
C LEU A 123 5.83 5.44 11.78
N VAL A 124 5.62 5.44 10.46
CA VAL A 124 4.56 4.69 9.81
C VAL A 124 5.19 3.79 8.75
N VAL A 125 4.87 2.51 8.80
CA VAL A 125 5.33 1.51 7.83
C VAL A 125 4.11 1.00 7.07
N ASP A 126 4.04 1.27 5.77
CA ASP A 126 3.10 0.65 4.83
C ASP A 126 3.78 -0.56 4.20
N LEU A 127 3.26 -1.76 4.42
CA LEU A 127 3.80 -3.00 3.86
C LEU A 127 3.63 -3.12 2.33
N GLY A 128 2.87 -2.20 1.72
CA GLY A 128 2.50 -2.19 0.30
C GLY A 128 1.30 -3.07 -0.04
N ALA A 129 1.00 -4.04 0.82
CA ALA A 129 -0.14 -4.95 0.74
C ALA A 129 -0.56 -5.41 2.15
N ARG A 130 -1.67 -6.16 2.20
CA ARG A 130 -2.12 -6.83 3.43
C ARG A 130 -1.38 -8.17 3.56
N PHE A 131 -0.75 -8.40 4.70
CA PHE A 131 -0.03 -9.65 5.01
C PHE A 131 -0.55 -10.26 6.29
N GLY A 132 -0.57 -11.60 6.37
CA GLY A 132 -0.75 -12.29 7.64
C GLY A 132 0.49 -12.09 8.50
N VAL A 133 0.35 -11.39 9.61
CA VAL A 133 1.43 -11.12 10.57
C VAL A 133 1.01 -11.58 11.95
N ASN A 134 1.92 -12.22 12.68
CA ASN A 134 1.74 -12.63 14.07
C ASN A 134 2.93 -12.19 14.96
N HIS A 135 3.92 -11.51 14.37
CA HIS A 135 5.18 -11.18 15.01
C HIS A 135 5.74 -9.89 14.44
N ILE A 136 6.06 -8.94 15.33
CA ILE A 136 6.76 -7.70 14.99
C ILE A 136 7.97 -7.60 15.93
N ARG A 137 9.14 -7.31 15.37
CA ARG A 137 10.37 -7.08 16.12
C ARG A 137 11.04 -5.79 15.66
N PHE A 138 11.52 -5.00 16.60
CA PHE A 138 12.39 -3.85 16.34
C PHE A 138 13.52 -3.80 17.36
N PHE A 139 14.67 -3.30 16.91
CA PHE A 139 15.95 -3.33 17.63
C PHE A 139 16.86 -2.21 17.10
N PRO A 140 17.84 -1.74 17.90
CA PRO A 140 18.86 -0.80 17.44
C PRO A 140 19.87 -1.48 16.51
N ARG A 141 20.61 -0.68 15.74
CA ARG A 141 21.75 -1.19 14.95
C ARG A 141 22.79 -1.88 15.83
N GLN A 142 23.43 -2.92 15.29
CA GLN A 142 24.30 -3.83 16.06
C GLN A 142 25.46 -3.12 16.79
N ALA A 143 26.05 -2.10 16.17
CA ALA A 143 27.16 -1.35 16.76
C ALA A 143 26.76 -0.46 17.95
N PHE A 144 25.46 -0.18 18.14
CA PHE A 144 24.96 0.76 19.14
C PHE A 144 23.73 0.21 19.85
N LYS A 145 23.89 -0.96 20.50
CA LYS A 145 22.80 -1.65 21.21
C LYS A 145 22.17 -0.84 22.34
N SER A 146 22.82 0.21 22.83
CA SER A 146 22.28 1.13 23.83
C SER A 146 21.30 2.16 23.28
N ASP A 147 21.29 2.38 21.95
CA ASP A 147 20.48 3.40 21.28
C ASP A 147 19.07 2.86 20.96
N PHE A 148 18.51 2.05 21.87
CA PHE A 148 17.17 1.47 21.72
C PHE A 148 16.08 2.44 22.17
N MET A 149 14.86 2.20 21.71
CA MET A 149 13.70 3.02 22.06
C MET A 149 13.34 2.86 23.54
N LYS A 150 13.47 3.95 24.30
CA LYS A 150 13.26 3.99 25.76
C LYS A 150 11.78 4.02 26.15
N GLY A 151 10.92 4.53 25.27
CA GLY A 151 9.49 4.49 25.45
C GLY A 151 8.80 4.42 24.09
N TYR A 152 7.76 3.59 23.97
CA TYR A 152 7.11 3.34 22.70
C TYR A 152 5.62 3.01 22.80
N VAL A 153 4.90 3.27 21.70
CA VAL A 153 3.61 2.66 21.38
C VAL A 153 3.70 2.03 19.99
N LEU A 154 3.43 0.74 19.91
CA LEU A 154 3.29 -0.02 18.66
C LEU A 154 1.82 -0.30 18.38
N SER A 155 1.35 0.12 17.21
CA SER A 155 -0.01 -0.16 16.73
C SER A 155 -0.01 -0.69 15.30
N ILE A 156 -1.08 -1.40 14.94
CA ILE A 156 -1.30 -1.96 13.60
C ILE A 156 -2.65 -1.57 13.02
N ASN A 157 -2.77 -1.61 11.70
CA ASN A 157 -4.03 -1.54 10.95
C ASN A 157 -3.97 -2.49 9.75
N ASP A 158 -5.12 -3.07 9.41
CA ASP A 158 -5.23 -4.12 8.39
C ASP A 158 -5.32 -3.58 6.95
N GLY A 159 -5.43 -2.27 6.78
CA GLY A 159 -5.51 -1.57 5.50
C GLY A 159 -6.89 -1.55 4.86
N ALA A 160 -7.95 -2.05 5.52
CA ALA A 160 -9.31 -2.04 4.98
C ALA A 160 -9.99 -0.66 5.09
N PHE A 161 -9.64 0.13 6.13
CA PHE A 161 -10.20 1.46 6.38
C PHE A 161 -9.14 2.40 6.95
N GLY A 162 -9.21 3.68 6.58
CA GLY A 162 -8.36 4.76 7.11
C GLY A 162 -6.89 4.73 6.70
N ALA A 163 -6.55 3.99 5.64
CA ALA A 163 -5.18 3.85 5.13
C ALA A 163 -4.53 5.20 4.75
N ASP A 164 -5.29 6.04 4.05
CA ASP A 164 -4.95 7.40 3.66
C ASP A 164 -4.74 8.32 4.86
N ILE A 165 -5.62 8.19 5.87
CA ILE A 165 -5.53 8.92 7.13
C ILE A 165 -4.27 8.51 7.90
N ILE A 166 -3.98 7.21 8.00
CA ILE A 166 -2.82 6.70 8.74
C ILE A 166 -1.51 7.19 8.13
N ALA A 167 -1.40 7.17 6.80
CA ALA A 167 -0.20 7.65 6.12
C ALA A 167 0.03 9.16 6.25
N ALA A 168 -1.06 9.95 6.38
CA ALA A 168 -1.01 11.41 6.42
C ALA A 168 -1.02 12.03 7.83
N SER A 169 -1.31 11.25 8.89
CA SER A 169 -1.53 11.79 10.23
C SER A 169 -0.23 12.25 10.90
N VAL A 170 0.06 13.55 10.77
CA VAL A 170 1.12 14.30 11.45
C VAL A 170 0.93 14.39 12.96
N ASP A 171 -0.32 14.44 13.41
CA ASP A 171 -0.72 14.59 14.80
C ASP A 171 -1.82 13.57 15.07
N LYS A 172 -1.61 12.68 16.05
CA LYS A 172 -2.57 11.71 16.62
C LYS A 172 -3.75 11.36 15.70
N LEU A 173 -3.72 10.14 15.13
CA LEU A 173 -4.82 9.58 14.33
C LEU A 173 -6.21 10.04 14.83
N PRO A 174 -7.06 10.60 13.96
CA PRO A 174 -8.44 10.86 14.33
C PRO A 174 -9.08 9.49 14.64
N ASP A 175 -9.52 9.35 15.88
CA ASP A 175 -10.04 8.15 16.52
C ASP A 175 -9.10 6.94 16.72
N LYS A 176 -9.11 6.43 17.96
CA LYS A 176 -8.49 5.15 18.37
C LYS A 176 -9.08 3.93 17.63
N THR A 177 -10.09 4.11 16.79
CA THR A 177 -10.73 3.04 16.01
C THR A 177 -9.95 2.66 14.76
N LEU A 178 -9.00 3.49 14.30
CA LEU A 178 -8.23 3.22 13.10
C LEU A 178 -7.07 2.25 13.30
N VAL A 179 -6.54 2.12 14.53
CA VAL A 179 -5.39 1.24 14.82
C VAL A 179 -5.61 0.45 16.09
N THR A 180 -5.07 -0.77 16.13
CA THR A 180 -5.02 -1.60 17.34
C THR A 180 -3.65 -1.49 17.99
N VAL A 181 -3.59 -1.11 19.27
CA VAL A 181 -2.34 -1.10 20.03
C VAL A 181 -1.94 -2.54 20.35
N MET A 182 -0.73 -2.93 19.93
CA MET A 182 -0.20 -4.28 20.13
C MET A 182 0.76 -4.34 21.30
N ALA A 183 1.50 -3.26 21.57
CA ALA A 183 2.39 -3.14 22.70
C ALA A 183 2.66 -1.66 23.02
N GLN A 184 2.90 -1.38 24.30
CA GLN A 184 3.36 -0.07 24.75
C GLN A 184 4.22 -0.23 26.00
N ASP A 185 5.23 0.60 26.15
CA ASP A 185 6.07 0.67 27.33
C ASP A 185 6.61 2.09 27.46
N GLY A 186 6.39 2.76 28.60
CA GLY A 186 6.87 4.12 28.85
C GLY A 186 8.29 4.18 29.43
N SER A 187 8.86 3.05 29.80
CA SER A 187 10.19 2.96 30.42
C SER A 187 10.87 1.62 30.06
N ASN A 188 10.92 1.34 28.77
CA ASN A 188 11.57 0.14 28.23
C ASN A 188 13.07 0.15 28.56
N SER A 189 13.55 -1.00 29.01
CA SER A 189 14.97 -1.26 29.33
C SER A 189 15.61 -2.33 28.45
N ARG A 190 14.87 -2.85 27.45
CA ARG A 190 15.31 -3.90 26.54
C ARG A 190 15.76 -3.31 25.21
N ASP A 191 16.89 -3.79 24.68
CA ASP A 191 17.35 -3.36 23.35
C ASP A 191 16.43 -3.84 22.22
N THR A 192 15.89 -5.04 22.37
CA THR A 192 15.06 -5.72 21.39
C THR A 192 13.66 -5.88 21.93
N ILE A 193 12.69 -5.41 21.16
CA ILE A 193 11.28 -5.57 21.45
C ILE A 193 10.73 -6.64 20.51
N ASP A 194 10.19 -7.70 21.09
CA ASP A 194 9.59 -8.84 20.39
C ASP A 194 8.10 -8.90 20.77
N VAL A 195 7.22 -8.57 19.82
CA VAL A 195 5.76 -8.51 20.04
C VAL A 195 5.11 -9.63 19.25
N ARG A 196 4.43 -10.54 19.95
CA ARG A 196 3.72 -11.68 19.39
C ARG A 196 2.23 -11.56 19.63
N PHE A 197 1.45 -11.91 18.63
CA PHE A 197 -0.02 -11.79 18.65
C PHE A 197 -0.65 -12.83 17.71
N PRO A 198 -1.97 -13.10 17.82
CA PRO A 198 -2.65 -13.99 16.89
C PRO A 198 -2.48 -13.54 15.44
N LEU A 199 -2.29 -14.50 14.53
CA LEU A 199 -2.15 -14.24 13.09
C LEU A 199 -3.34 -13.44 12.58
N GLN A 200 -3.06 -12.26 12.05
CA GLN A 200 -4.08 -11.36 11.50
C GLN A 200 -3.51 -10.52 10.35
N TYR A 201 -4.39 -9.95 9.55
CA TYR A 201 -3.96 -9.07 8.46
C TYR A 201 -3.42 -7.75 8.99
N VAL A 202 -2.23 -7.38 8.51
CA VAL A 202 -1.60 -6.08 8.75
C VAL A 202 -1.20 -5.49 7.40
N ARG A 203 -1.42 -4.19 7.23
CA ARG A 203 -0.83 -3.39 6.16
C ARG A 203 0.00 -2.24 6.73
N TYR A 204 -0.50 -1.59 7.77
CA TYR A 204 0.16 -0.46 8.38
C TYR A 204 0.66 -0.81 9.78
N LEU A 205 1.90 -0.44 10.07
CA LEU A 205 2.45 -0.42 11.42
C LEU A 205 2.70 1.03 11.79
N ARG A 206 2.42 1.38 13.05
CA ARG A 206 2.67 2.69 13.63
C ARG A 206 3.55 2.52 14.85
N LEU A 207 4.68 3.21 14.89
CA LEU A 207 5.60 3.22 16.02
C LEU A 207 5.83 4.67 16.47
N GLU A 208 5.44 4.98 17.69
CA GLU A 208 5.59 6.30 18.29
C GLU A 208 6.64 6.23 19.41
N SER A 209 7.67 7.09 19.38
CA SER A 209 8.61 7.23 20.50
C SER A 209 7.96 8.08 21.58
N THR A 210 7.84 7.56 22.81
CA THR A 210 7.23 8.30 23.93
C THR A 210 8.24 8.79 24.96
N GLN A 211 9.51 8.42 24.80
CA GLN A 211 10.65 8.88 25.59
C GLN A 211 11.84 9.10 24.67
#